data_AF-N6U3Q9-F1
#
_entry.id   AF-N6U3Q9-F1
#
_cell.length_a   1.000
_cell.length_b   1.000
_cell.length_c   1.000
_cell.angle_alpha   90.00
_cell.angle_beta   90.00
_cell.angle_gamma   90.00
#
_symmetry.space_group_name_H-M   'P 1'
#
loop_
_entity.id
_entity.type
_entity.pdbx_description
1 polymer ?
#
loop_
_entity_poly.entity_id
_entity_poly.type
_entity_poly.pdbx_seq_one_letter_code
_entity_poly.pdbx_strand_id
1 'polypeptide(L)'
;MPTGISFRTCLGGNLLSQQQNEESIELLVNKKGVYFRAKVDAVLFEEVVYGNFLNNKWHTVFVYYSAGNLTLDVDDDKKIIANSSYNVPLLTSSKLYDDTAASVLLIGKNFNGCLLEGPTVVFDSKLIYYNHNVAFEKCPIPMDSCKSQN
;
A
#
# COMPACT_ATOMS: atom_id res chain seq x y z
N MET A 1 1.79 -0.68 -15.87
CA MET A 1 0.46 -0.96 -15.29
C MET A 1 0.49 -0.50 -13.84
N PRO A 2 -0.62 0.02 -13.28
CA PRO A 2 -0.66 0.38 -11.86
C PRO A 2 -0.59 -0.88 -10.98
N THR A 3 -0.02 -0.74 -9.80
CA THR A 3 -0.21 -1.66 -8.67
C THR A 3 -1.33 -1.07 -7.83
N GLY A 4 -2.36 -1.85 -7.49
CA GLY A 4 -3.48 -1.31 -6.72
C GLY A 4 -4.18 -2.30 -5.82
N ILE A 5 -4.79 -1.78 -4.76
CA ILE A 5 -5.57 -2.51 -3.78
C ILE A 5 -6.70 -1.62 -3.25
N SER A 6 -7.85 -2.21 -2.94
CA SER A 6 -8.92 -1.48 -2.24
C SER A 6 -9.05 -1.95 -0.80
N PHE A 7 -9.44 -1.06 0.10
CA PHE A 7 -9.51 -1.35 1.53
C PHE A 7 -10.73 -0.72 2.21
N ARG A 8 -11.13 -1.32 3.34
CA ARG A 8 -12.12 -0.81 4.30
C ARG A 8 -11.60 -1.04 5.71
N THR A 9 -11.56 0.00 6.54
CA THR A 9 -11.05 -0.13 7.91
C THR A 9 -11.50 1.04 8.80
N CYS A 10 -11.51 0.80 10.12
CA CYS A 10 -11.62 1.84 11.16
C CYS A 10 -10.32 2.07 11.94
N LEU A 11 -9.32 1.19 11.77
CA LEU A 11 -8.08 1.18 12.57
C LEU A 11 -6.83 1.43 11.73
N GLY A 12 -6.87 1.02 10.46
CA GLY A 12 -5.77 1.10 9.52
C GLY A 12 -4.80 -0.07 9.62
N GLY A 13 -3.55 0.20 9.23
CA GLY A 13 -2.47 -0.79 9.15
C GLY A 13 -1.75 -0.77 7.80
N ASN A 14 -0.88 -1.75 7.57
CA ASN A 14 -0.14 -1.86 6.32
C ASN A 14 -0.98 -2.63 5.29
N LEU A 15 -1.18 -1.99 4.13
CA LEU A 15 -1.90 -2.56 3.00
C LEU A 15 -0.99 -3.49 2.20
N LEU A 16 0.19 -2.99 1.84
CA LEU A 16 1.23 -3.71 1.10
C LEU A 16 2.58 -3.43 1.75
N SER A 17 3.41 -4.46 1.92
CA SER A 17 4.81 -4.28 2.31
C SER A 17 5.70 -5.27 1.59
N GLN A 18 6.83 -4.79 1.10
CA GLN A 18 7.91 -5.59 0.58
C GLN A 18 9.19 -5.16 1.26
N GLN A 19 10.02 -6.12 1.64
CA GLN A 19 11.32 -5.86 2.24
C GLN A 19 12.36 -6.76 1.58
N GLN A 20 13.51 -6.17 1.27
CA GLN A 20 14.67 -6.85 0.71
C GLN A 20 15.91 -6.33 1.45
N ASN A 21 16.54 -7.20 2.23
CA ASN A 21 17.61 -6.81 3.15
C ASN A 21 17.16 -5.66 4.07
N GLU A 22 17.85 -4.51 4.00
CA GLU A 22 17.52 -3.31 4.78
C GLU A 22 16.58 -2.33 4.07
N GLU A 23 16.28 -2.59 2.79
CA GLU A 23 15.41 -1.75 1.97
C GLU A 23 13.96 -2.23 2.08
N SER A 24 13.04 -1.28 2.07
CA SER A 24 11.61 -1.60 2.17
C SER A 24 10.77 -0.64 1.37
N ILE A 25 9.61 -1.13 0.92
CA ILE A 25 8.52 -0.34 0.37
C ILE A 25 7.25 -0.73 1.11
N GLU A 26 6.51 0.25 1.59
CA GLU A 26 5.29 0.08 2.34
C GLU A 26 4.20 1.03 1.85
N LEU A 27 3.00 0.50 1.69
CA LEU A 27 1.77 1.25 1.56
C LEU A 27 0.94 1.01 2.82
N LEU A 28 0.58 2.06 3.54
CA LEU A 28 -0.14 1.93 4.81
C LEU A 28 -1.17 3.05 4.99
N VAL A 29 -2.19 2.79 5.81
CA VAL A 29 -3.23 3.77 6.13
C VAL A 29 -3.30 3.97 7.64
N ASN A 30 -3.43 5.23 8.06
CA ASN A 30 -3.63 5.62 9.44
C ASN A 30 -4.57 6.83 9.53
N LYS A 31 -4.74 7.37 10.74
CA LYS A 31 -5.66 8.48 11.03
C LYS A 31 -5.42 9.78 10.22
N LYS A 32 -4.22 9.96 9.65
CA LYS A 32 -3.87 11.16 8.87
C LYS A 32 -4.15 10.97 7.38
N GLY A 33 -4.03 9.75 6.86
CA GLY A 33 -3.99 9.53 5.43
C GLY A 33 -3.49 8.14 5.03
N VAL A 34 -3.34 7.97 3.71
CA VAL A 34 -2.64 6.83 3.11
C VAL A 34 -1.21 7.28 2.78
N TYR A 35 -0.25 6.48 3.21
CA TYR A 35 1.17 6.75 3.11
C TYR A 35 1.84 5.77 2.16
N PHE A 36 2.69 6.30 1.30
CA PHE A 36 3.78 5.55 0.69
C PHE A 36 5.05 5.79 1.51
N ARG A 37 5.72 4.73 1.93
CA ARG A 37 7.02 4.79 2.60
C ARG A 37 8.00 3.89 1.89
N ALA A 38 9.23 4.38 1.73
CA ALA A 38 10.31 3.55 1.26
C ALA A 38 11.58 3.85 2.04
N LYS A 39 12.33 2.81 2.39
CA LYS A 39 13.68 2.91 2.92
C LYS A 39 14.65 2.46 1.84
N VAL A 40 15.56 3.33 1.44
CA VAL A 40 16.61 3.08 0.45
C VAL A 40 17.92 3.65 0.97
N ASP A 41 18.97 2.85 1.08
CA ASP A 41 20.30 3.30 1.54
C ASP A 41 20.23 4.00 2.92
N ALA A 42 19.41 3.45 3.82
CA ALA A 42 19.10 4.02 5.14
C ALA A 42 18.38 5.39 5.12
N VAL A 43 18.01 5.92 3.95
CA VAL A 43 17.18 7.12 3.81
C VAL A 43 15.71 6.71 3.78
N LEU A 44 14.89 7.38 4.60
CA LEU A 44 13.45 7.21 4.60
C LEU A 44 12.80 8.26 3.68
N PHE A 45 12.05 7.78 2.70
CA PHE A 45 11.18 8.57 1.84
C PHE A 45 9.73 8.33 2.27
N GLU A 46 8.96 9.39 2.41
CA GLU A 46 7.55 9.32 2.82
C GLU A 46 6.72 10.31 2.02
N GLU A 47 5.64 9.83 1.41
CA GLU A 47 4.59 10.66 0.84
C GLU A 47 3.23 10.26 1.41
N VAL A 48 2.31 11.22 1.44
CA VAL A 48 0.98 11.03 2.00
C VAL A 48 -0.09 11.75 1.18
N VAL A 49 -1.19 11.03 0.94
CA VAL A 49 -2.47 11.64 0.60
C VAL A 49 -3.26 11.77 1.89
N TYR A 50 -3.53 13.01 2.30
CA TYR A 50 -4.23 13.31 3.54
C TYR A 50 -5.73 13.12 3.37
N GLY A 51 -6.38 12.50 4.36
CA GLY A 51 -7.82 12.28 4.30
C GLY A 51 -8.34 11.38 5.40
N ASN A 52 -9.66 11.36 5.53
CA ASN A 52 -10.35 10.45 6.45
C ASN A 52 -10.66 9.13 5.75
N PHE A 53 -9.68 8.22 5.75
CA PHE A 53 -9.81 6.88 5.17
C PHE A 53 -10.13 5.79 6.21
N LEU A 54 -10.24 6.15 7.49
CA LEU A 54 -10.62 5.24 8.59
C LEU A 54 -12.13 5.30 8.86
N ASN A 55 -12.93 5.31 7.80
CA ASN A 55 -14.38 5.48 7.84
C ASN A 55 -15.16 4.20 7.48
N ASN A 56 -14.45 3.10 7.20
CA ASN A 56 -15.00 1.81 6.77
C ASN A 56 -15.85 1.84 5.48
N LYS A 57 -15.62 2.82 4.61
CA LYS A 57 -16.01 2.83 3.20
C LYS A 57 -14.88 2.26 2.34
N TRP A 58 -15.24 1.76 1.16
CA TRP A 58 -14.24 1.31 0.21
C TRP A 58 -13.44 2.51 -0.28
N HIS A 59 -12.13 2.39 -0.13
CA HIS A 59 -11.14 3.30 -0.69
C HIS A 59 -10.24 2.51 -1.62
N THR A 60 -9.87 3.10 -2.75
CA THR A 60 -8.98 2.46 -3.72
C THR A 60 -7.66 3.21 -3.77
N VAL A 61 -6.56 2.46 -3.73
CA VAL A 61 -5.22 3.00 -3.80
C VAL A 61 -4.51 2.43 -5.01
N PHE A 62 -3.85 3.29 -5.77
CA PHE A 62 -2.92 2.93 -6.82
C PHE A 62 -1.55 3.54 -6.57
N VAL A 63 -0.52 2.77 -6.92
CA VAL A 63 0.84 3.25 -7.13
C VAL A 63 1.21 2.96 -8.57
N TYR A 64 1.59 4.00 -9.32
CA TYR A 64 1.92 3.84 -10.73
C TYR A 64 2.99 4.81 -11.20
N TYR A 65 3.77 4.36 -12.18
CA TYR A 65 4.72 5.21 -12.90
C TYR A 65 4.14 5.59 -14.26
N SER A 66 3.99 6.90 -14.52
CA SER A 66 3.48 7.42 -15.78
C SER A 66 4.12 8.76 -16.11
N ALA A 67 4.49 8.96 -17.37
CA ALA A 67 5.09 10.20 -17.88
C ALA A 67 6.25 10.75 -17.01
N GLY A 68 7.09 9.87 -16.46
CA GLY A 68 8.24 10.28 -15.64
C GLY A 68 7.96 10.44 -14.14
N ASN A 69 6.72 10.24 -13.70
CA ASN A 69 6.32 10.41 -12.30
C ASN A 69 5.85 9.09 -11.69
N LEU A 70 6.45 8.70 -10.57
CA LEU A 70 5.88 7.72 -9.65
C LEU A 70 4.85 8.41 -8.77
N THR A 71 3.62 7.92 -8.79
CA THR A 71 2.45 8.59 -8.20
C THR A 71 1.72 7.65 -7.26
N LEU A 72 1.36 8.18 -6.08
CA LEU A 72 0.34 7.63 -5.19
C LEU A 72 -1.00 8.27 -5.55
N ASP A 73 -2.02 7.46 -5.77
CA ASP A 73 -3.37 7.89 -6.10
C ASP A 73 -4.36 7.20 -5.17
N VAL A 74 -5.15 7.97 -4.43
CA VAL A 74 -6.11 7.49 -3.44
C VAL A 74 -7.44 8.17 -3.71
N ASP A 75 -8.42 7.42 -4.19
CA ASP A 75 -9.73 7.94 -4.62
C ASP A 75 -9.62 9.18 -5.54
N ASP A 76 -8.73 9.13 -6.53
CA ASP A 76 -8.42 10.20 -7.49
C ASP A 76 -7.64 11.40 -6.93
N ASP A 77 -7.31 11.43 -5.62
CA ASP A 77 -6.38 12.39 -5.04
C ASP A 77 -4.93 11.89 -5.15
N LYS A 78 -4.08 12.70 -5.78
CA LYS A 78 -2.79 12.29 -6.32
C LYS A 78 -1.63 13.01 -5.65
N LYS A 79 -0.61 12.23 -5.30
CA LYS A 79 0.66 12.71 -4.77
C LYS A 79 1.84 12.13 -5.55
N ILE A 80 2.73 13.01 -6.00
CA ILE A 80 3.99 12.58 -6.64
C ILE A 80 4.91 12.02 -5.55
N ILE A 81 5.28 10.75 -5.68
CA ILE A 81 6.28 10.06 -4.86
C ILE A 81 7.68 10.42 -5.31
N ALA A 82 7.94 10.32 -6.61
CA ALA A 82 9.25 10.59 -7.19
C ALA A 82 9.16 10.98 -8.67
N ASN A 83 10.14 11.72 -9.16
CA ASN A 83 10.34 12.05 -10.56
C ASN A 83 11.84 12.32 -10.84
N SER A 84 12.17 12.84 -12.02
CA SER A 84 13.56 13.12 -12.42
C SER A 84 14.31 14.13 -11.54
N SER A 85 13.63 14.85 -10.66
CA SER A 85 14.22 15.90 -9.80
C SER A 85 13.80 15.81 -8.34
N TYR A 86 12.92 14.86 -7.98
CA TYR A 86 12.36 14.69 -6.65
C TYR A 86 12.39 13.22 -6.24
N ASN A 87 12.92 12.92 -5.05
CA ASN A 87 13.09 11.55 -4.54
C ASN A 87 13.69 10.57 -5.57
N VAL A 88 14.64 11.06 -6.39
CA VAL A 88 15.28 10.34 -7.49
C VAL A 88 15.79 8.93 -7.10
N PRO A 89 16.34 8.69 -5.89
CA PRO A 89 16.80 7.36 -5.50
C PRO A 89 15.72 6.27 -5.58
N LEU A 90 14.43 6.61 -5.43
CA LEU A 90 13.32 5.67 -5.56
C LEU A 90 13.13 5.14 -6.99
N LEU A 91 13.63 5.87 -7.99
CA LEU A 91 13.54 5.50 -9.41
C LEU A 91 14.81 4.82 -9.92
N THR A 92 15.96 5.06 -9.28
CA THR A 92 17.27 4.65 -9.83
C THR A 92 17.99 3.60 -8.99
N SER A 93 17.58 3.36 -7.74
CA SER A 93 18.27 2.39 -6.89
C SER A 93 18.04 0.96 -7.37
N SER A 94 19.11 0.29 -7.78
CA SER A 94 19.07 -1.13 -8.17
C SER A 94 18.74 -2.06 -7.00
N LYS A 95 18.87 -1.58 -5.75
CA LYS A 95 18.57 -2.36 -4.54
C LYS A 95 17.07 -2.62 -4.33
N LEU A 96 16.21 -1.84 -5.00
CA LEU A 96 14.77 -2.05 -5.01
C LEU A 96 14.31 -3.04 -6.10
N TYR A 97 15.17 -3.33 -7.08
CA TYR A 97 14.85 -4.11 -8.29
C TYR A 97 15.87 -5.22 -8.53
N ASP A 98 16.31 -5.87 -7.46
CA ASP A 98 17.17 -7.04 -7.58
C ASP A 98 16.31 -8.30 -7.76
N ASP A 99 16.07 -8.63 -9.03
CA ASP A 99 15.31 -9.80 -9.51
C ASP A 99 15.95 -11.14 -9.11
N THR A 100 17.19 -11.13 -8.60
CA THR A 100 17.87 -12.34 -8.14
C THR A 100 17.57 -12.67 -6.68
N ALA A 101 17.05 -11.72 -5.90
CA ALA A 101 16.68 -11.97 -4.52
C ALA A 101 15.18 -12.22 -4.36
N ALA A 102 14.87 -13.23 -3.55
CA ALA A 102 13.50 -13.61 -3.22
C ALA A 102 12.89 -12.57 -2.28
N SER A 103 12.27 -11.52 -2.84
CA SER A 103 11.45 -10.59 -2.06
C SER A 103 10.02 -11.13 -1.91
N VAL A 104 9.46 -11.03 -0.71
CA VAL A 104 8.09 -11.46 -0.41
C VAL A 104 7.21 -10.23 -0.30
N LEU A 105 6.12 -10.20 -1.07
CA LEU A 105 5.04 -9.23 -0.89
C LEU A 105 4.13 -9.72 0.25
N LEU A 106 4.05 -8.96 1.32
CA LEU A 106 3.05 -9.15 2.37
C LEU A 106 1.88 -8.20 2.13
N ILE A 107 0.67 -8.73 2.29
CA ILE A 107 -0.58 -7.99 2.12
C ILE A 107 -1.32 -7.99 3.45
N GLY A 108 -1.73 -6.81 3.93
CA GLY A 108 -2.52 -6.69 5.16
C GLY A 108 -1.72 -6.91 6.46
N LYS A 109 -0.41 -6.63 6.48
CA LYS A 109 0.41 -6.79 7.70
C LYS A 109 -0.10 -5.85 8.80
N ASN A 110 -0.48 -6.40 9.95
CA ASN A 110 -1.08 -5.63 11.06
C ASN A 110 -2.27 -4.75 10.62
N PHE A 111 -2.98 -5.15 9.57
CA PHE A 111 -4.16 -4.47 9.07
C PHE A 111 -5.41 -5.07 9.69
N ASN A 112 -6.33 -4.20 10.13
CA ASN A 112 -7.62 -4.64 10.62
C ASN A 112 -8.72 -4.08 9.72
N GLY A 113 -9.33 -4.94 8.91
CA GLY A 113 -10.35 -4.52 7.97
C GLY A 113 -10.52 -5.51 6.84
N CYS A 114 -11.06 -5.02 5.73
CA CYS A 114 -11.25 -5.80 4.53
C CYS A 114 -10.36 -5.26 3.42
N LEU A 115 -9.81 -6.17 2.63
CA LEU A 115 -9.03 -5.87 1.44
C LEU A 115 -9.73 -6.49 0.24
N LEU A 116 -9.63 -5.83 -0.90
CA LEU A 116 -10.10 -6.32 -2.18
C LEU A 116 -8.95 -6.20 -3.18
N GLU A 117 -8.77 -7.26 -3.96
CA GLU A 117 -7.76 -7.33 -5.02
C GLU A 117 -7.88 -6.19 -6.03
N GLY A 118 -6.79 -5.94 -6.74
CA GLY A 118 -6.70 -4.90 -7.73
C GLY A 118 -5.64 -5.21 -8.79
N PRO A 119 -5.31 -4.25 -9.66
CA PRO A 119 -4.27 -4.42 -10.65
C PRO A 119 -2.96 -4.91 -10.01
N THR A 120 -2.42 -6.01 -10.55
CA THR A 120 -1.20 -6.70 -10.11
C THR A 120 -1.17 -7.22 -8.67
N VAL A 121 -2.25 -7.05 -7.90
CA VAL A 121 -2.42 -7.60 -6.54
C VAL A 121 -3.64 -8.51 -6.56
N VAL A 122 -3.42 -9.80 -6.82
CA VAL A 122 -4.49 -10.79 -7.04
C VAL A 122 -4.52 -11.79 -5.88
N PHE A 123 -5.72 -12.08 -5.37
CA PHE A 123 -5.91 -13.04 -4.28
C PHE A 123 -6.18 -14.46 -4.81
N ASP A 124 -5.27 -14.97 -5.64
CA ASP A 124 -5.32 -16.35 -6.12
C ASP A 124 -4.63 -17.30 -5.12
N SER A 125 -5.32 -18.33 -4.69
CA SER A 125 -4.80 -19.35 -3.77
C SER A 125 -3.53 -20.05 -4.27
N LYS A 126 -3.27 -20.04 -5.58
CA LYS A 126 -2.04 -20.60 -6.18
C LYS A 126 -0.83 -19.68 -6.03
N LEU A 127 -1.05 -18.38 -5.83
CA LEU A 127 -0.01 -17.36 -5.67
C LEU A 127 0.28 -17.06 -4.19
N ILE A 128 -0.67 -17.39 -3.30
CA ILE A 128 -0.56 -17.16 -1.87
C ILE A 128 0.17 -18.34 -1.21
N TYR A 129 1.44 -18.12 -0.85
CA TYR A 129 2.27 -19.13 -0.18
C TYR A 129 1.92 -19.35 1.30
N TYR A 130 1.53 -18.27 2.00
CA TYR A 130 1.19 -18.31 3.42
C TYR A 130 0.11 -17.27 3.73
N ASN A 131 -0.80 -17.62 4.64
CA ASN A 131 -1.82 -16.71 5.14
C ASN A 131 -2.03 -16.92 6.64
N HIS A 132 -2.46 -15.88 7.34
CA HIS A 132 -2.66 -15.91 8.79
C HIS A 132 -3.72 -14.90 9.19
N ASN A 133 -4.70 -15.31 10.00
CA ASN A 133 -5.82 -14.49 10.46
C ASN A 133 -6.56 -13.75 9.33
N VAL A 134 -6.78 -14.45 8.21
CA VAL A 134 -7.52 -13.94 7.06
C VAL A 134 -8.70 -14.86 6.73
N ALA A 135 -9.81 -14.27 6.31
CA ALA A 135 -10.94 -14.99 5.74
C ALA A 135 -11.14 -14.50 4.30
N PHE A 136 -11.12 -15.42 3.34
CA PHE A 136 -11.34 -15.13 1.93
C PHE A 136 -12.84 -15.17 1.62
N GLU A 137 -13.55 -14.12 2.07
CA GLU A 137 -15.00 -14.02 1.97
C GLU A 137 -15.47 -12.56 1.80
N LYS A 138 -16.79 -12.34 1.82
CA LYS A 138 -17.34 -10.99 1.79
C LYS A 138 -16.98 -10.26 3.09
N CYS A 139 -16.65 -8.98 2.97
CA CYS A 139 -16.33 -8.14 4.12
C CYS A 139 -17.46 -8.14 5.17
N PRO A 140 -17.23 -8.68 6.39
CA PRO A 140 -18.29 -8.87 7.38
C PRO A 140 -18.66 -7.58 8.12
N ILE A 141 -17.84 -6.53 7.98
CA ILE A 141 -18.03 -5.26 8.68
C ILE A 141 -19.10 -4.43 7.93
N PRO A 142 -20.23 -4.06 8.57
CA PRO A 142 -21.25 -3.21 7.95
C PRO A 142 -20.66 -1.87 7.49
N MET A 143 -21.13 -1.31 6.37
CA MET A 143 -20.66 0.01 5.91
C MET A 143 -20.91 1.10 6.96
N ASP A 144 -20.02 2.09 7.01
CA ASP A 144 -20.11 3.25 7.92
C ASP A 144 -20.20 2.91 9.42
N SER A 145 -19.75 1.73 9.81
CA SER A 145 -19.84 1.25 11.20
C SER A 145 -18.72 1.73 12.12
N CYS A 146 -17.83 2.63 11.67
CA CYS A 146 -16.78 3.14 12.55
C CYS A 146 -17.41 3.97 13.66
N LYS A 147 -17.22 3.53 14.90
CA LYS A 147 -17.56 4.35 16.06
C LYS A 147 -16.69 5.60 16.01
N SER A 148 -17.28 6.76 16.23
CA SER A 148 -16.53 7.99 16.47
C SER A 148 -15.53 7.70 17.60
N GLN A 149 -14.23 7.74 17.28
CA GLN A 149 -13.21 7.72 18.31
C GLN A 149 -13.27 9.08 19.01
N ASN A 150 -14.05 9.14 20.09
CA ASN A 150 -14.01 10.25 21.04
C ASN A 150 -12.70 10.22 21.82
#